data_AF-A0A8H5U1Z3-F1
#
_entry.id   AF-A0A8H5U1Z3-F1
#
_cell.length_a   1.000
_cell.length_b   1.000
_cell.length_c   1.000
_cell.angle_alpha   90.00
_cell.angle_beta   90.00
_cell.angle_gamma   90.00
#
_symmetry.space_group_name_H-M   'P 1'
#
loop_
_entity.id
_entity.type
_entity.pdbx_description
1 polymer ?
#
loop_
_entity_poly.entity_id
_entity_poly.type
_entity_poly.pdbx_seq_one_letter_code
_entity_poly.pdbx_strand_id
1 'polypeptide(L)'
;MEFQKKAPFEPEEFPPGSPPVIRERCGQVTWLPMCRHTCTFETQHFDEIMLNLVENPNLNSKWLFRADVLFDDDSQNLAPEADGAIQSDPRALDFQGFSRQRTIVRRLIPRNTLRDAPLDQTCSFYHTNSHEDKEADGEATLSRSLAVYIPHTSSAADLPFYHPKVKGISQLHEWDVATNTGTISVHFALFDPETGEEEVDQVKLGRIAYHLLQTIHKHGHSTARGYVKRVHHDVIVPRERFQDRYSELKNKYARTLVKSWLETTDPTKHVFEDLGIAAFLIELWKEMYHNRDFPGFVDIGCGNGLLVHILRMEGYAGWGFDARERKSWSHYNSPFTGSPSGNSLQRLLLLPSVIPREATSDGTRVINSEDIHDGLFPQGTFIISNHADELTPWTPILAAISQCPFIMIPCCSHNLTGDRWRAPPPRDKTKSKSMFASLVDWVTQIAEDCGWNVETEMLRIPSTRNTGLVGRENTRKVEEVDIHGILQKYGGVQGYYDNVVKLLKSSPRGH
;
A
#
# COMPACT_ATOMS: atom_id res chain seq x y z
N MET A 1 -8.12 -28.84 -18.17
CA MET A 1 -7.41 -27.67 -18.72
C MET A 1 -5.94 -28.01 -18.71
N GLU A 2 -5.41 -28.43 -19.85
CA GLU A 2 -3.97 -28.61 -20.01
C GLU A 2 -3.28 -27.29 -19.68
N PHE A 3 -2.34 -27.34 -18.74
CA PHE A 3 -1.42 -26.22 -18.51
C PHE A 3 -0.55 -26.12 -19.77
N GLN A 4 -1.00 -25.35 -20.77
CA GLN A 4 -0.09 -24.84 -21.80
C GLN A 4 1.08 -24.20 -21.06
N LYS A 5 2.26 -24.83 -21.13
CA LYS A 5 3.51 -24.21 -20.74
C LYS A 5 3.53 -22.87 -21.45
N LYS A 6 3.53 -21.77 -20.70
CA LYS A 6 3.74 -20.43 -21.26
C LYS A 6 4.97 -20.51 -22.14
N ALA A 7 4.87 -20.12 -23.41
CA ALA A 7 6.03 -19.95 -24.25
C ALA A 7 7.05 -19.07 -23.48
N PRO A 8 8.34 -19.43 -23.49
CA PRO A 8 9.35 -18.64 -22.81
C PRO A 8 9.37 -17.22 -23.41
N PHE A 9 9.55 -16.22 -22.54
CA PHE A 9 9.71 -14.84 -22.99
C PHE A 9 11.16 -14.68 -23.50
N GLU A 10 11.32 -14.73 -24.82
CA GLU A 10 12.59 -14.73 -25.53
C GLU A 10 12.61 -13.56 -26.52
N PRO A 11 13.01 -12.36 -26.07
CA PRO A 11 13.05 -11.19 -26.94
C PRO A 11 14.23 -11.27 -27.91
N GLU A 12 14.02 -10.70 -29.09
CA GLU A 12 15.03 -10.53 -30.12
C GLU A 12 15.80 -9.23 -29.88
N GLU A 13 17.12 -9.31 -29.84
CA GLU A 13 18.01 -8.14 -29.75
C GLU A 13 18.22 -7.53 -31.13
N PHE A 14 18.22 -6.20 -31.22
CA PHE A 14 18.62 -5.55 -32.46
C PHE A 14 20.15 -5.65 -32.63
N PRO A 15 20.65 -6.02 -33.82
CA PRO A 15 22.08 -6.03 -34.08
C PRO A 15 22.72 -4.66 -33.82
N PRO A 16 23.96 -4.59 -33.30
CA PRO A 16 24.69 -3.34 -33.15
C PRO A 16 24.75 -2.56 -34.48
N GLY A 17 24.44 -1.26 -34.43
CA GLY A 17 24.40 -0.40 -35.61
C GLY A 17 23.09 -0.46 -36.42
N SER A 18 22.06 -1.15 -35.91
CA SER A 18 20.72 -1.12 -36.51
C SER A 18 20.20 0.33 -36.65
N PRO A 19 19.57 0.68 -37.77
CA PRO A 19 19.02 2.02 -37.96
C PRO A 19 17.89 2.31 -36.95
N PRO A 20 17.67 3.58 -36.57
CA PRO A 20 16.55 3.95 -35.70
C PRO A 20 15.21 3.54 -36.30
N VAL A 21 14.41 2.82 -35.51
CA VAL A 21 13.02 2.47 -35.85
C VAL A 21 12.10 3.70 -35.75
N ILE A 22 12.40 4.60 -34.80
CA ILE A 22 11.70 5.87 -34.61
C ILE A 22 12.61 7.04 -34.95
N ARG A 23 12.04 8.07 -35.60
CA ARG A 23 12.78 9.27 -36.02
C ARG A 23 12.13 10.52 -35.46
N GLU A 24 12.89 11.27 -34.70
CA GLU A 24 12.50 12.60 -34.26
C GLU A 24 12.47 13.56 -35.47
N ARG A 25 11.44 14.43 -35.54
CA ARG A 25 11.20 15.32 -36.67
C ARG A 25 12.32 16.35 -36.88
N CYS A 26 12.89 16.89 -35.80
CA CYS A 26 14.01 17.84 -35.88
C CYS A 26 15.38 17.14 -36.01
N GLY A 27 15.45 15.82 -35.79
CA GLY A 27 16.66 15.03 -35.91
C GLY A 27 17.76 15.34 -34.88
N GLN A 28 17.41 15.96 -33.74
CA GLN A 28 18.37 16.31 -32.70
C GLN A 28 18.78 15.11 -31.84
N VAL A 29 17.91 14.10 -31.75
CA VAL A 29 18.07 12.93 -30.90
C VAL A 29 18.03 11.66 -31.74
N THR A 30 19.08 10.85 -31.63
CA THR A 30 19.13 9.51 -32.22
C THR A 30 18.66 8.47 -31.21
N TRP A 31 17.68 7.65 -31.62
CA TRP A 31 17.11 6.58 -30.80
C TRP A 31 17.72 5.24 -31.17
N LEU A 32 18.44 4.64 -30.21
CA LEU A 32 19.07 3.33 -30.35
C LEU A 32 18.04 2.22 -30.05
N PRO A 33 17.70 1.35 -31.03
CA PRO A 33 16.87 0.18 -30.78
C PRO A 33 17.64 -0.88 -29.98
N MET A 34 17.00 -1.44 -28.95
CA MET A 34 17.64 -2.42 -28.05
C MET A 34 17.11 -3.84 -28.24
N CYS A 35 15.81 -4.03 -28.03
CA CYS A 35 15.18 -5.34 -28.18
C CYS A 35 13.70 -5.23 -28.56
N ARG A 36 13.17 -6.30 -29.14
CA ARG A 36 11.75 -6.44 -29.52
C ARG A 36 11.20 -7.82 -29.17
N HIS A 37 9.88 -7.92 -29.06
CA HIS A 37 9.20 -9.19 -28.84
C HIS A 37 7.80 -9.15 -29.46
N THR A 38 7.36 -10.26 -30.04
CA THR A 38 6.01 -10.38 -30.60
C THR A 38 4.95 -10.40 -29.50
N CYS A 39 3.74 -9.95 -29.79
CA CYS A 39 2.64 -9.90 -28.84
C CYS A 39 1.29 -10.12 -29.52
N THR A 40 0.27 -10.36 -28.69
CA THR A 40 -1.09 -10.69 -29.13
C THR A 40 -2.14 -9.73 -28.57
N PHE A 41 -1.72 -8.51 -28.20
CA PHE A 41 -2.60 -7.46 -27.69
C PHE A 41 -2.48 -6.20 -28.54
N GLU A 42 -3.61 -5.53 -28.75
CA GLU A 42 -3.76 -4.30 -29.53
C GLU A 42 -3.18 -3.06 -28.84
N THR A 43 -3.06 -1.96 -29.59
CA THR A 43 -2.52 -0.67 -29.11
C THR A 43 -3.26 -0.12 -27.88
N GLN A 44 -4.59 -0.27 -27.79
CA GLN A 44 -5.37 0.16 -26.62
C GLN A 44 -4.86 -0.45 -25.31
N HIS A 45 -4.48 -1.72 -25.31
CA HIS A 45 -3.94 -2.38 -24.12
C HIS A 45 -2.54 -1.87 -23.81
N PHE A 46 -1.74 -1.57 -24.84
CA PHE A 46 -0.44 -0.93 -24.66
C PHE A 46 -0.59 0.44 -23.98
N ASP A 47 -1.50 1.27 -24.45
CA ASP A 47 -1.78 2.61 -23.91
C ASP A 47 -2.18 2.55 -22.42
N GLU A 48 -3.11 1.65 -22.08
CA GLU A 48 -3.53 1.41 -20.69
C GLU A 48 -2.36 0.99 -19.78
N ILE A 49 -1.48 0.11 -20.26
CA ILE A 49 -0.29 -0.29 -19.49
C ILE A 49 0.64 0.89 -19.31
N MET A 50 0.90 1.67 -20.36
CA MET A 50 1.87 2.75 -20.31
C MET A 50 1.39 3.84 -19.34
N LEU A 51 0.11 4.20 -19.38
CA LEU A 51 -0.50 5.10 -18.38
C LEU A 51 -0.37 4.55 -16.96
N ASN A 52 -0.67 3.27 -16.75
CA ASN A 52 -0.49 2.65 -15.43
C ASN A 52 0.98 2.65 -14.97
N LEU A 53 1.95 2.50 -15.87
CA LEU A 53 3.40 2.59 -15.56
C LEU A 53 3.86 4.04 -15.32
N VAL A 54 3.16 5.03 -15.85
CA VAL A 54 3.35 6.44 -15.51
C VAL A 54 2.99 6.69 -14.04
N GLU A 55 1.83 6.21 -13.61
CA GLU A 55 1.33 6.38 -12.23
C GLU A 55 2.00 5.46 -11.19
N ASN A 56 2.49 4.30 -11.62
CA ASN A 56 3.03 3.25 -10.76
C ASN A 56 4.45 2.83 -11.21
N PRO A 57 5.44 3.73 -11.14
CA PRO A 57 6.81 3.45 -11.60
C PRO A 57 7.50 2.33 -10.82
N ASN A 58 7.00 2.00 -9.62
CA ASN A 58 7.46 0.90 -8.80
C ASN A 58 7.27 -0.49 -9.45
N LEU A 59 6.44 -0.57 -10.50
CA LEU A 59 6.31 -1.78 -11.34
C LEU A 59 7.56 -2.01 -12.21
N ASN A 60 8.22 -0.93 -12.65
CA ASN A 60 9.44 -0.99 -13.45
C ASN A 60 10.72 -0.94 -12.61
N SER A 61 10.69 -0.30 -11.44
CA SER A 61 11.88 -0.17 -10.59
C SER A 61 11.55 -0.34 -9.13
N LYS A 62 12.19 -1.32 -8.46
CA LYS A 62 12.06 -1.52 -7.02
C LYS A 62 12.61 -0.35 -6.20
N TRP A 63 13.42 0.51 -6.79
CA TRP A 63 13.99 1.70 -6.15
C TRP A 63 13.01 2.87 -6.07
N LEU A 64 11.96 2.85 -6.90
CA LEU A 64 10.94 3.88 -6.92
C LEU A 64 9.79 3.53 -5.98
N PHE A 65 9.29 4.55 -5.30
CA PHE A 65 8.19 4.42 -4.35
C PHE A 65 6.85 4.73 -5.02
N ARG A 66 6.76 5.89 -5.69
CA ARG A 66 5.62 6.36 -6.47
C ARG A 66 6.06 7.40 -7.52
N ALA A 67 5.08 7.89 -8.28
CA ALA A 67 5.20 9.09 -9.10
C ALA A 67 4.07 10.06 -8.73
N ASP A 68 4.41 11.34 -8.64
CA ASP A 68 3.46 12.44 -8.42
C ASP A 68 3.24 13.16 -9.75
N VAL A 69 2.00 13.37 -10.16
CA VAL A 69 1.68 14.05 -11.42
C VAL A 69 1.74 15.57 -11.19
N LEU A 70 2.62 16.24 -11.93
CA LEU A 70 2.83 17.69 -11.87
C LEU A 70 2.07 18.44 -12.96
N PHE A 71 1.85 17.80 -14.11
CA PHE A 71 1.16 18.35 -15.26
C PHE A 71 0.54 17.22 -16.08
N ASP A 72 -0.63 17.47 -16.68
CA ASP A 72 -1.32 16.55 -17.56
C ASP A 72 -2.23 17.33 -18.53
N ASP A 73 -1.94 17.30 -19.83
CA ASP A 73 -2.67 18.09 -20.84
C ASP A 73 -4.09 17.58 -21.16
N ASP A 74 -4.44 16.37 -20.72
CA ASP A 74 -5.79 15.80 -20.82
C ASP A 74 -6.68 16.20 -19.62
N SER A 75 -6.06 16.66 -18.53
CA SER A 75 -6.80 17.06 -17.33
C SER A 75 -7.42 18.44 -17.51
N GLN A 76 -8.75 18.51 -17.65
CA GLN A 76 -9.51 19.77 -17.68
C GLN A 76 -9.43 20.58 -16.37
N ASN A 77 -8.75 20.05 -15.34
CA ASN A 77 -8.55 20.67 -14.04
C ASN A 77 -7.07 20.99 -13.84
N LEU A 78 -6.67 22.21 -14.18
CA LEU A 78 -5.47 22.81 -13.58
C LEU A 78 -5.67 22.78 -12.07
N ALA A 79 -4.85 22.01 -11.35
CA ALA A 79 -4.78 22.14 -9.90
C ALA A 79 -4.49 23.61 -9.56
N PRO A 80 -5.14 24.20 -8.53
CA PRO A 80 -4.85 25.56 -8.12
C PRO A 80 -3.35 25.68 -7.81
N GLU A 81 -2.75 26.75 -8.32
CA GLU A 81 -1.35 27.10 -8.14
C GLU A 81 -0.92 26.87 -6.69
N ALA A 82 -0.16 25.80 -6.46
CA ALA A 82 0.53 25.63 -5.20
C ALA A 82 1.65 26.68 -5.17
N ASP A 83 1.48 27.67 -4.29
CA ASP A 83 2.42 28.77 -4.05
C ASP A 83 3.86 28.22 -3.97
N GLY A 84 4.68 28.51 -4.98
CA GLY A 84 6.11 28.17 -5.02
C GLY A 84 6.53 26.88 -5.74
N ALA A 85 5.63 26.14 -6.40
CA ALA A 85 6.05 25.02 -7.25
C ALA A 85 6.66 25.54 -8.58
N ILE A 86 7.95 25.24 -8.82
CA ILE A 86 8.57 25.48 -10.14
C ILE A 86 7.76 24.72 -11.18
N GLN A 87 7.12 25.45 -12.09
CA GLN A 87 6.37 24.87 -13.20
C GLN A 87 7.36 24.09 -14.08
N SER A 88 7.24 22.76 -14.05
CA SER A 88 8.15 21.88 -14.76
C SER A 88 7.66 21.77 -16.21
N ASP A 89 8.15 22.66 -17.07
CA ASP A 89 7.67 22.77 -18.45
C ASP A 89 7.81 21.43 -19.20
N PRO A 90 6.75 20.96 -19.90
CA PRO A 90 6.81 19.71 -20.64
C PRO A 90 7.90 19.72 -21.72
N ARG A 91 8.81 18.73 -21.65
CA ARG A 91 9.85 18.49 -22.66
C ARG A 91 9.40 17.51 -23.74
N ALA A 92 8.29 17.81 -24.43
CA ALA A 92 7.74 16.94 -25.46
C ALA A 92 8.56 17.04 -26.76
N LEU A 93 8.69 15.91 -27.47
CA LEU A 93 9.34 15.83 -28.78
C LEU A 93 8.30 15.58 -29.88
N ASP A 94 8.67 15.77 -31.14
CA ASP A 94 7.81 15.43 -32.28
C ASP A 94 8.47 14.34 -33.11
N PHE A 95 7.70 13.36 -33.55
CA PHE A 95 8.19 12.20 -34.31
C PHE A 95 7.60 12.17 -35.73
N GLN A 96 8.35 11.64 -36.69
CA GLN A 96 7.87 11.43 -38.07
C GLN A 96 6.81 10.32 -38.09
N GLY A 97 5.66 10.56 -38.73
CA GLY A 97 4.56 9.59 -38.83
C GLY A 97 3.67 9.46 -37.58
N PHE A 98 3.90 10.27 -36.54
CA PHE A 98 3.15 10.23 -35.28
C PHE A 98 2.50 11.56 -34.94
N SER A 99 1.36 11.52 -34.26
CA SER A 99 0.69 12.65 -33.60
C SER A 99 0.66 12.42 -32.10
N ARG A 100 1.07 13.45 -31.34
CA ARG A 100 1.03 13.44 -29.88
C ARG A 100 -0.42 13.50 -29.41
N GLN A 101 -0.80 12.57 -28.54
CA GLN A 101 -2.14 12.49 -27.97
C GLN A 101 -2.21 13.09 -26.56
N ARG A 102 -1.17 12.86 -25.74
CA ARG A 102 -1.15 13.28 -24.34
C ARG A 102 0.27 13.48 -23.84
N THR A 103 0.43 14.40 -22.89
CA THR A 103 1.68 14.76 -22.23
C THR A 103 1.45 14.88 -20.73
N ILE A 104 2.18 14.08 -19.97
CA ILE A 104 2.17 14.09 -18.51
C ILE A 104 3.58 14.45 -18.03
N VAL A 105 3.71 15.38 -17.08
CA VAL A 105 4.96 15.56 -16.33
C VAL A 105 4.77 14.92 -14.97
N ARG A 106 5.65 13.98 -14.62
CA ARG A 106 5.65 13.31 -13.31
C ARG A 106 6.94 13.56 -12.55
N ARG A 107 6.87 13.56 -11.22
CA ARG A 107 8.01 13.48 -10.32
C ARG A 107 8.18 12.06 -9.80
N LEU A 108 9.28 11.42 -10.16
CA LEU A 108 9.66 10.11 -9.64
C LEU A 108 10.18 10.24 -8.21
N ILE A 109 9.52 9.58 -7.25
CA ILE A 109 9.90 9.61 -5.84
C ILE A 109 10.66 8.32 -5.48
N PRO A 110 11.94 8.38 -5.07
CA PRO A 110 12.69 7.20 -4.65
C PRO A 110 12.24 6.68 -3.28
N ARG A 111 12.41 5.37 -3.04
CA ARG A 111 12.15 4.75 -1.73
C ARG A 111 13.10 5.20 -0.62
N ASN A 112 14.24 5.75 -1.00
CA ASN A 112 15.24 6.29 -0.08
C ASN A 112 15.67 7.68 -0.56
N THR A 113 14.93 8.69 -0.12
CA THR A 113 15.17 10.10 -0.43
C THR A 113 16.46 10.65 0.18
N LEU A 114 17.06 9.93 1.15
CA LEU A 114 18.38 10.29 1.70
C LEU A 114 19.53 9.85 0.79
N ARG A 115 19.29 8.93 -0.15
CA ARG A 115 20.31 8.42 -1.08
C ARG A 115 20.13 8.96 -2.48
N ASP A 116 18.89 9.05 -2.94
CA ASP A 116 18.56 9.43 -4.30
C ASP A 116 17.61 10.63 -4.28
N ALA A 117 17.84 11.60 -5.18
CA ALA A 117 16.94 12.73 -5.37
C ALA A 117 15.70 12.34 -6.19
N PRO A 118 14.55 13.01 -5.98
CA PRO A 118 13.45 12.96 -6.94
C PRO A 118 13.87 13.40 -8.35
N LEU A 119 13.22 12.87 -9.38
CA LEU A 119 13.48 13.20 -10.78
C LEU A 119 12.19 13.51 -11.52
N ASP A 120 12.09 14.72 -12.06
CA ASP A 120 10.99 15.08 -12.95
C ASP A 120 11.20 14.44 -14.33
N GLN A 121 10.12 14.00 -14.96
CA GLN A 121 10.14 13.29 -16.22
C GLN A 121 8.89 13.59 -17.04
N THR A 122 9.07 14.02 -18.29
CA THR A 122 7.99 14.13 -19.27
C THR A 122 7.66 12.74 -19.81
N CYS A 123 6.39 12.39 -19.84
CA CYS A 123 5.84 11.19 -20.45
C CYS A 123 4.89 11.62 -21.57
N SER A 124 5.25 11.33 -22.82
CA SER A 124 4.42 11.68 -23.99
C SER A 124 3.96 10.43 -24.73
N PHE A 125 2.72 10.47 -25.21
CA PHE A 125 2.05 9.37 -25.89
C PHE A 125 1.67 9.79 -27.31
N TYR A 126 1.88 8.92 -28.28
CA TYR A 126 1.66 9.21 -29.69
C TYR A 126 1.03 8.03 -30.42
N HIS A 127 0.25 8.33 -31.46
CA HIS A 127 -0.32 7.33 -32.39
C HIS A 127 0.04 7.68 -33.84
N THR A 128 -0.01 6.68 -34.72
CA THR A 128 0.19 6.89 -36.17
C THR A 128 -0.78 7.91 -36.73
N ASN A 129 -0.29 8.81 -37.60
CA ASN A 129 -1.13 9.71 -38.36
C ASN A 129 -1.90 8.94 -39.43
N SER A 130 -3.23 8.81 -39.28
CA SER A 130 -4.11 8.16 -40.27
C SER A 130 -4.12 8.81 -41.67
N HIS A 131 -3.48 9.97 -41.82
CA HIS A 131 -3.47 10.78 -43.04
C HIS A 131 -2.18 10.73 -43.87
N GLU A 132 -1.03 10.29 -43.32
CA GLU A 132 0.28 10.38 -44.02
C GLU A 132 0.76 9.04 -44.63
N ASP A 133 0.23 7.89 -44.21
CA ASP A 133 0.66 6.55 -44.68
C ASP A 133 -0.15 5.98 -45.86
N LYS A 134 -0.84 6.84 -46.65
CA LYS A 134 -1.60 6.38 -47.83
C LYS A 134 -0.79 6.31 -49.14
N GLU A 135 0.48 6.72 -49.14
CA GLU A 135 1.28 6.81 -50.38
C GLU A 135 2.67 6.20 -50.22
N ALA A 136 2.76 4.87 -50.20
CA ALA A 136 3.79 4.08 -50.90
C ALA A 136 3.57 2.59 -50.63
N ASP A 137 3.33 1.81 -51.70
CA ASP A 137 3.39 0.35 -51.77
C ASP A 137 2.67 -0.46 -50.68
N GLY A 138 1.37 -0.71 -50.86
CA GLY A 138 0.68 -1.99 -50.57
C GLY A 138 0.84 -2.69 -49.22
N GLU A 139 1.57 -2.14 -48.25
CA GLU A 139 1.84 -2.71 -46.94
C GLU A 139 0.69 -2.36 -45.99
N ALA A 140 0.28 -3.35 -45.22
CA ALA A 140 -0.80 -3.25 -44.26
C ALA A 140 -0.61 -2.00 -43.37
N THR A 141 -1.66 -1.19 -43.22
CA THR A 141 -1.68 -0.05 -42.29
C THR A 141 -1.47 -0.53 -40.86
N LEU A 142 -0.22 -0.60 -40.44
CA LEU A 142 0.19 -0.92 -39.07
C LEU A 142 -0.29 0.19 -38.15
N SER A 143 -1.10 -0.16 -37.15
CA SER A 143 -1.42 0.77 -36.07
C SER A 143 -0.25 0.83 -35.11
N ARG A 144 0.31 2.02 -34.88
CA ARG A 144 1.43 2.20 -33.94
C ARG A 144 1.05 3.06 -32.76
N SER A 145 1.50 2.67 -31.58
CA SER A 145 1.48 3.49 -30.36
C SER A 145 2.89 3.63 -29.80
N LEU A 146 3.26 4.85 -29.41
CA LEU A 146 4.60 5.21 -28.94
C LEU A 146 4.49 5.93 -27.61
N ALA A 147 5.22 5.44 -26.60
CA ALA A 147 5.40 6.11 -25.32
C ALA A 147 6.86 6.56 -25.16
N VAL A 148 7.07 7.82 -24.79
CA VAL A 148 8.39 8.44 -24.68
C VAL A 148 8.55 9.09 -23.31
N TYR A 149 9.64 8.77 -22.61
CA TYR A 149 9.98 9.28 -21.29
C TYR A 149 11.28 10.08 -21.34
N ILE A 150 11.20 11.39 -21.07
CA ILE A 150 12.34 12.32 -21.09
C ILE A 150 12.60 12.83 -19.66
N PRO A 151 13.71 12.44 -19.00
CA PRO A 151 14.07 12.98 -17.70
C PRO A 151 14.42 14.48 -17.79
N HIS A 152 14.05 15.24 -16.78
CA HIS A 152 14.29 16.69 -16.69
C HIS A 152 15.68 16.98 -16.14
N THR A 153 16.68 16.55 -16.90
CA THR A 153 18.10 16.78 -16.60
C THR A 153 18.81 17.27 -17.86
N SER A 154 19.99 17.86 -17.69
CA SER A 154 20.86 18.28 -18.79
C SER A 154 22.05 17.34 -19.00
N SER A 155 22.44 16.55 -17.99
CA SER A 155 23.61 15.66 -18.06
C SER A 155 23.32 14.26 -17.50
N ALA A 156 24.17 13.30 -17.88
CA ALA A 156 24.15 11.95 -17.31
C ALA A 156 24.55 11.96 -15.82
N ALA A 157 25.45 12.84 -15.41
CA ALA A 157 25.94 12.94 -14.02
C ALA A 157 24.80 13.24 -13.02
N ASP A 158 23.86 14.10 -13.42
CA ASP A 158 22.73 14.56 -12.59
C ASP A 158 21.63 13.50 -12.40
N LEU A 159 21.66 12.40 -13.16
CA LEU A 159 20.64 11.35 -13.05
C LEU A 159 20.80 10.54 -11.75
N PRO A 160 19.72 10.33 -10.96
CA PRO A 160 19.73 9.46 -9.80
C PRO A 160 20.08 8.00 -10.14
N PHE A 161 20.55 7.23 -9.14
CA PHE A 161 21.02 5.85 -9.32
C PHE A 161 19.94 4.92 -9.89
N TYR A 162 18.68 5.18 -9.58
CA TYR A 162 17.55 4.36 -10.01
C TYR A 162 17.16 4.54 -11.48
N HIS A 163 17.69 5.54 -12.18
CA HIS A 163 17.38 5.83 -13.58
C HIS A 163 18.55 5.42 -14.49
N PRO A 164 18.30 4.80 -15.67
CA PRO A 164 19.37 4.57 -16.65
C PRO A 164 20.02 5.88 -17.08
N LYS A 165 21.32 5.86 -17.37
CA LYS A 165 22.08 7.06 -17.81
C LYS A 165 21.81 7.37 -19.29
N VAL A 166 20.58 7.79 -19.59
CA VAL A 166 20.05 8.03 -20.95
C VAL A 166 19.25 9.33 -20.97
N LYS A 167 19.30 10.05 -22.10
CA LYS A 167 18.51 11.26 -22.38
C LYS A 167 17.02 10.97 -22.57
N GLY A 168 16.66 9.71 -22.87
CA GLY A 168 15.29 9.31 -23.08
C GLY A 168 15.08 7.80 -23.16
N ILE A 169 13.90 7.35 -22.79
CA ILE A 169 13.45 5.96 -22.92
C ILE A 169 12.21 5.97 -23.81
N SER A 170 12.16 5.11 -24.81
CA SER A 170 11.02 4.97 -25.70
C SER A 170 10.56 3.53 -25.79
N GLN A 171 9.25 3.35 -25.85
CA GLN A 171 8.57 2.06 -25.97
C GLN A 171 7.57 2.16 -27.11
N LEU A 172 7.70 1.28 -28.10
CA LEU A 172 6.87 1.27 -29.30
C LEU A 172 6.05 -0.02 -29.33
N HIS A 173 4.80 0.09 -29.75
CA HIS A 173 3.93 -1.02 -30.11
C HIS A 173 3.51 -0.85 -31.57
N GLU A 174 3.64 -1.92 -32.35
CA GLU A 174 3.21 -2.00 -33.74
C GLU A 174 2.20 -3.14 -33.85
N TRP A 175 1.02 -2.86 -34.39
CA TRP A 175 -0.08 -3.81 -34.52
C TRP A 175 -0.51 -3.99 -35.96
N ASP A 176 -0.48 -5.23 -36.42
CA ASP A 176 -1.02 -5.63 -37.71
C ASP A 176 -2.44 -6.17 -37.53
N VAL A 177 -3.41 -5.38 -38.00
CA VAL A 177 -4.84 -5.73 -37.97
C VAL A 177 -5.13 -6.94 -38.86
N ALA A 178 -4.37 -7.15 -39.93
CA ALA A 178 -4.61 -8.25 -40.87
C ALA A 178 -4.22 -9.60 -40.29
N THR A 179 -3.10 -9.65 -39.56
CA THR A 179 -2.61 -10.90 -38.93
C THR A 179 -3.04 -11.06 -37.48
N ASN A 180 -3.60 -10.03 -36.85
CA ASN A 180 -3.94 -9.99 -35.43
C ASN A 180 -2.71 -10.29 -34.55
N THR A 181 -1.55 -9.77 -34.98
CA THR A 181 -0.27 -9.89 -34.28
C THR A 181 0.36 -8.52 -34.13
N GLY A 182 1.19 -8.36 -33.11
CA GLY A 182 1.94 -7.13 -32.91
C GLY A 182 3.35 -7.37 -32.44
N THR A 183 4.12 -6.30 -32.36
CA THR A 183 5.48 -6.27 -31.81
C THR A 183 5.60 -5.12 -30.83
N ILE A 184 6.24 -5.38 -29.70
CA ILE A 184 6.70 -4.35 -28.76
C ILE A 184 8.22 -4.20 -28.84
N SER A 185 8.74 -3.00 -28.70
CA SER A 185 10.18 -2.73 -28.71
C SER A 185 10.58 -1.59 -27.76
N VAL A 186 11.82 -1.62 -27.30
CA VAL A 186 12.42 -0.62 -26.40
C VAL A 186 13.60 0.07 -27.08
N HIS A 187 13.66 1.40 -26.94
CA HIS A 187 14.69 2.25 -27.52
C HIS A 187 15.23 3.23 -26.47
N PHE A 188 16.51 3.60 -26.57
CA PHE A 188 17.12 4.62 -25.71
C PHE A 188 17.70 5.77 -26.54
N ALA A 189 17.56 6.99 -26.03
CA ALA A 189 18.32 8.13 -26.49
C ALA A 189 19.53 8.30 -25.56
N LEU A 190 20.76 8.21 -26.10
CA LEU A 190 21.98 8.28 -25.29
C LEU A 190 22.45 9.73 -25.10
N PHE A 191 23.21 9.98 -24.02
CA PHE A 191 23.95 11.22 -23.91
C PHE A 191 25.10 11.25 -24.92
N ASP A 192 25.49 12.45 -25.34
CA ASP A 192 26.69 12.59 -26.18
C ASP A 192 27.89 12.28 -25.30
N PRO A 193 28.87 11.49 -25.76
CA PRO A 193 30.03 11.16 -24.95
C PRO A 193 30.83 12.43 -24.66
N GLU A 194 30.87 12.85 -23.40
CA GLU A 194 31.75 13.92 -22.95
C GLU A 194 33.20 13.42 -22.88
N THR A 195 34.16 14.31 -23.12
CA THR A 195 35.59 13.97 -23.06
C THR A 195 35.97 13.50 -21.66
N GLY A 196 36.26 12.19 -21.52
CA GLY A 196 36.73 11.58 -20.27
C GLY A 196 35.71 10.74 -19.51
N GLU A 197 34.47 10.60 -20.00
CA GLU A 197 33.48 9.69 -19.43
C GLU A 197 33.66 8.24 -19.93
N GLU A 198 33.33 7.27 -19.07
CA GLU A 198 33.28 5.86 -19.46
C GLU A 198 32.17 5.62 -20.50
N GLU A 199 32.44 4.79 -21.51
CA GLU A 199 31.42 4.39 -22.49
C GLU A 199 30.16 3.85 -21.78
N VAL A 200 28.99 4.22 -22.29
CA VAL A 200 27.71 3.76 -21.75
C VAL A 200 27.68 2.23 -21.77
N ASP A 201 27.52 1.61 -20.61
CA ASP A 201 27.45 0.15 -20.45
C ASP A 201 26.24 -0.43 -21.22
N GLN A 202 26.49 -0.85 -22.46
CA GLN A 202 25.47 -1.42 -23.34
C GLN A 202 24.90 -2.73 -22.79
N VAL A 203 25.68 -3.50 -22.03
CA VAL A 203 25.21 -4.74 -21.38
C VAL A 203 24.19 -4.41 -20.30
N LYS A 204 24.46 -3.38 -19.48
CA LYS A 204 23.51 -2.88 -18.49
C LYS A 204 22.25 -2.32 -19.14
N LEU A 205 22.38 -1.54 -20.21
CA LEU A 205 21.23 -1.04 -20.97
C LEU A 205 20.40 -2.18 -21.55
N GLY A 206 21.02 -3.22 -22.10
CA GLY A 206 20.34 -4.41 -22.59
C GLY A 206 19.49 -5.10 -21.51
N ARG A 207 20.04 -5.26 -20.30
CA ARG A 207 19.29 -5.81 -19.14
C ARG A 207 18.11 -4.93 -18.74
N ILE A 208 18.26 -3.60 -18.79
CA ILE A 208 17.18 -2.65 -18.48
C ILE A 208 16.09 -2.73 -19.56
N ALA A 209 16.47 -2.73 -20.84
CA ALA A 209 15.54 -2.88 -21.96
C ALA A 209 14.75 -4.19 -21.87
N TYR A 210 15.44 -5.30 -21.57
CA TYR A 210 14.79 -6.60 -21.32
C TYR A 210 13.74 -6.53 -20.22
N HIS A 211 14.07 -5.94 -19.06
CA HIS A 211 13.14 -5.83 -17.93
C HIS A 211 11.92 -4.96 -18.28
N LEU A 212 12.13 -3.83 -18.96
CA LEU A 212 11.06 -2.97 -19.43
C LEU A 212 10.14 -3.72 -20.39
N LEU A 213 10.71 -4.37 -21.41
CA LEU A 213 9.96 -5.15 -22.41
C LEU A 213 9.18 -6.31 -21.77
N GLN A 214 9.79 -7.02 -20.82
CA GLN A 214 9.15 -8.10 -20.07
C GLN A 214 7.93 -7.60 -19.27
N THR A 215 8.04 -6.41 -18.70
CA THR A 215 6.95 -5.78 -17.95
C THR A 215 5.78 -5.46 -18.88
N ILE A 216 6.04 -4.83 -20.04
CA ILE A 216 5.02 -4.57 -21.06
C ILE A 216 4.35 -5.87 -21.51
N HIS A 217 5.13 -6.87 -21.90
CA HIS A 217 4.62 -8.17 -22.36
C HIS A 217 3.73 -8.85 -21.32
N LYS A 218 4.17 -8.90 -20.06
CA LYS A 218 3.43 -9.54 -18.97
C LYS A 218 2.12 -8.82 -18.68
N HIS A 219 2.17 -7.48 -18.60
CA HIS A 219 0.99 -6.68 -18.28
C HIS A 219 0.00 -6.67 -19.45
N GLY A 220 0.45 -6.58 -20.70
CA GLY A 220 -0.45 -6.55 -21.86
C GLY A 220 -1.22 -7.84 -22.07
N HIS A 221 -0.58 -9.00 -21.91
CA HIS A 221 -1.30 -10.27 -21.94
C HIS A 221 -2.26 -10.44 -20.76
N SER A 222 -1.99 -9.80 -19.61
CA SER A 222 -2.85 -9.90 -18.45
C SER A 222 -4.07 -9.00 -18.59
N THR A 223 -3.90 -7.77 -19.07
CA THR A 223 -4.98 -6.83 -19.37
C THR A 223 -5.88 -7.36 -20.49
N ALA A 224 -5.31 -7.84 -21.60
CA ALA A 224 -6.07 -8.44 -22.71
C ALA A 224 -6.87 -9.70 -22.30
N ARG A 225 -6.49 -10.37 -21.20
CA ARG A 225 -7.26 -11.50 -20.62
C ARG A 225 -8.31 -11.07 -19.61
N GLY A 226 -8.59 -9.77 -19.48
CA GLY A 226 -9.56 -9.22 -18.53
C GLY A 226 -9.10 -9.28 -17.08
N TYR A 227 -7.80 -9.04 -16.81
CA TYR A 227 -7.32 -8.91 -15.42
C TYR A 227 -8.04 -7.74 -14.71
N VAL A 228 -8.75 -8.07 -13.62
CA VAL A 228 -9.36 -7.08 -12.74
C VAL A 228 -8.54 -6.98 -11.46
N LYS A 229 -8.11 -5.77 -11.10
CA LYS A 229 -7.45 -5.48 -9.83
C LYS A 229 -8.44 -5.77 -8.69
N ARG A 230 -8.06 -6.64 -7.76
CA ARG A 230 -8.93 -7.08 -6.64
C ARG A 230 -8.66 -6.36 -5.33
N VAL A 231 -7.50 -5.74 -5.22
CA VAL A 231 -7.03 -5.07 -4.00
C VAL A 231 -6.91 -3.59 -4.34
N HIS A 232 -7.73 -2.78 -3.69
CA HIS A 232 -7.68 -1.34 -3.76
C HIS A 232 -7.03 -0.85 -2.48
N HIS A 233 -5.94 -0.11 -2.66
CA HIS A 233 -5.24 0.59 -1.58
C HIS A 233 -5.65 2.05 -1.63
N ASP A 234 -5.38 2.76 -0.54
CA ASP A 234 -5.47 4.21 -0.45
C ASP A 234 -6.92 4.71 -0.59
N VAL A 235 -7.88 3.97 -0.01
CA VAL A 235 -9.31 4.26 -0.10
C VAL A 235 -9.82 5.10 1.08
N ILE A 236 -9.18 4.98 2.25
CA ILE A 236 -9.46 5.83 3.42
C ILE A 236 -8.43 6.96 3.49
N VAL A 237 -7.14 6.64 3.37
CA VAL A 237 -6.05 7.62 3.42
C VAL A 237 -5.38 7.72 2.04
N PRO A 238 -5.26 8.92 1.43
CA PRO A 238 -4.61 9.09 0.14
C PRO A 238 -3.16 8.57 0.12
N ARG A 239 -2.76 7.99 -1.02
CA ARG A 239 -1.46 7.34 -1.24
C ARG A 239 -0.29 8.24 -0.86
N GLU A 240 -0.32 9.48 -1.31
CA GLU A 240 0.76 10.46 -1.13
C GLU A 240 0.96 10.78 0.35
N ARG A 241 -0.13 11.17 1.05
CA ARG A 241 -0.13 11.48 2.49
C ARG A 241 0.42 10.32 3.32
N PHE A 242 -0.06 9.10 3.05
CA PHE A 242 0.44 7.89 3.73
C PHE A 242 1.93 7.69 3.48
N GLN A 243 2.36 7.73 2.21
CA GLN A 243 3.73 7.42 1.83
C GLN A 243 4.74 8.46 2.34
N ASP A 244 4.36 9.73 2.38
CA ASP A 244 5.19 10.81 2.93
C ASP A 244 5.35 10.64 4.43
N ARG A 245 4.24 10.48 5.17
CA ARG A 245 4.27 10.21 6.61
C ARG A 245 5.09 8.96 6.93
N TYR A 246 4.90 7.86 6.18
CA TYR A 246 5.67 6.63 6.37
C TYR A 246 7.17 6.86 6.14
N SER A 247 7.55 7.63 5.12
CA SER A 247 8.95 7.95 4.84
C SER A 247 9.58 8.81 5.94
N GLU A 248 8.85 9.80 6.44
CA GLU A 248 9.26 10.62 7.60
C GLU A 248 9.52 9.74 8.84
N LEU A 249 8.54 8.91 9.22
CA LEU A 249 8.66 8.02 10.38
C LEU A 249 9.80 7.01 10.20
N LYS A 250 9.95 6.44 9.00
CA LYS A 250 11.03 5.50 8.69
C LYS A 250 12.40 6.16 8.82
N ASN A 251 12.58 7.36 8.29
CA ASN A 251 13.85 8.09 8.39
C ASN A 251 14.17 8.48 9.84
N LYS A 252 13.14 8.84 10.61
CA LYS A 252 13.28 9.27 12.02
C LYS A 252 13.59 8.09 12.96
N TYR A 253 12.93 6.94 12.77
CA TYR A 253 12.91 5.90 13.80
C TYR A 253 13.51 4.56 13.39
N ALA A 254 13.42 4.15 12.11
CA ALA A 254 13.65 2.74 11.74
C ALA A 254 15.05 2.24 12.10
N ARG A 255 16.10 3.03 11.87
CA ARG A 255 17.49 2.64 12.17
C ARG A 255 17.69 2.35 13.65
N THR A 256 17.19 3.22 14.52
CA THR A 256 17.33 3.07 15.97
C THR A 256 16.51 1.90 16.47
N LEU A 257 15.23 1.81 16.09
CA LEU A 257 14.32 0.75 16.51
C LEU A 257 14.79 -0.65 16.10
N VAL A 258 15.30 -0.81 14.88
CA VAL A 258 15.84 -2.11 14.41
C VAL A 258 17.09 -2.49 15.20
N LYS A 259 17.97 -1.52 15.49
CA LYS A 259 19.23 -1.78 16.23
C LYS A 259 18.98 -2.12 17.70
N SER A 260 17.97 -1.50 18.33
CA SER A 260 17.64 -1.70 19.75
C SER A 260 16.51 -2.72 19.96
N TRP A 261 16.25 -3.60 19.00
CA TRP A 261 15.16 -4.57 19.09
C TRP A 261 15.43 -5.63 20.14
N LEU A 262 14.47 -5.86 21.05
CA LEU A 262 14.62 -6.79 22.18
C LEU A 262 13.78 -8.07 22.05
N GLU A 263 12.88 -8.14 21.08
CA GLU A 263 12.04 -9.31 20.86
C GLU A 263 12.76 -10.36 20.01
N THR A 264 12.32 -11.61 20.10
CA THR A 264 12.87 -12.74 19.33
C THR A 264 12.48 -12.71 17.85
N THR A 265 11.48 -11.91 17.51
CA THR A 265 10.94 -11.77 16.16
C THR A 265 11.81 -10.89 15.27
N ASP A 266 11.63 -10.97 13.96
CA ASP A 266 12.39 -10.18 12.99
C ASP A 266 12.05 -8.67 13.10
N PRO A 267 13.01 -7.81 13.50
CA PRO A 267 12.78 -6.37 13.59
C PRO A 267 12.40 -5.75 12.24
N THR A 268 12.93 -6.27 11.13
CA THR A 268 12.67 -5.71 9.80
C THR A 268 11.26 -6.01 9.30
N LYS A 269 10.56 -6.93 9.94
CA LYS A 269 9.12 -7.14 9.72
C LYS A 269 8.30 -6.22 10.63
N HIS A 270 8.53 -6.30 11.94
CA HIS A 270 7.66 -5.65 12.92
C HIS A 270 7.84 -4.13 12.99
N VAL A 271 9.06 -3.61 12.91
CA VAL A 271 9.30 -2.16 12.95
C VAL A 271 8.62 -1.48 11.76
N PHE A 272 8.76 -2.03 10.55
CA PHE A 272 8.18 -1.42 9.35
C PHE A 272 6.66 -1.63 9.25
N GLU A 273 6.13 -2.70 9.83
CA GLU A 273 4.69 -2.90 10.03
C GLU A 273 4.10 -1.81 10.93
N ASP A 274 4.64 -1.62 12.13
CA ASP A 274 4.14 -0.61 13.07
C ASP A 274 4.37 0.83 12.58
N LEU A 275 5.46 1.12 11.88
CA LEU A 275 5.66 2.43 11.23
C LEU A 275 4.60 2.69 10.16
N GLY A 276 4.19 1.65 9.42
CA GLY A 276 3.11 1.76 8.43
C GLY A 276 1.75 1.99 9.09
N ILE A 277 1.44 1.25 10.15
CA ILE A 277 0.18 1.43 10.90
C ILE A 277 0.14 2.83 11.54
N ALA A 278 1.24 3.27 12.16
CA ALA A 278 1.35 4.61 12.72
C ALA A 278 1.14 5.69 11.66
N ALA A 279 1.74 5.54 10.47
CA ALA A 279 1.55 6.48 9.37
C ALA A 279 0.07 6.58 8.94
N PHE A 280 -0.61 5.44 8.81
CA PHE A 280 -2.03 5.40 8.49
C PHE A 280 -2.87 6.10 9.56
N LEU A 281 -2.67 5.76 10.84
CA LEU A 281 -3.40 6.33 11.97
C LEU A 281 -3.22 7.84 12.07
N ILE A 282 -1.99 8.33 11.95
CA ILE A 282 -1.69 9.76 12.02
C ILE A 282 -2.43 10.53 10.92
N GLU A 283 -2.41 10.04 9.69
CA GLU A 283 -3.08 10.72 8.58
C GLU A 283 -4.61 10.61 8.65
N LEU A 284 -5.14 9.47 9.11
CA LEU A 284 -6.55 9.30 9.42
C LEU A 284 -7.00 10.28 10.51
N TRP A 285 -6.24 10.40 11.61
CA TRP A 285 -6.57 11.29 12.72
C TRP A 285 -6.49 12.76 12.36
N LYS A 286 -5.51 13.16 11.53
CA LYS A 286 -5.47 14.53 10.99
C LYS A 286 -6.76 14.89 10.27
N GLU A 287 -7.37 13.96 9.54
CA GLU A 287 -8.66 14.19 8.88
C GLU A 287 -9.82 14.16 9.89
N MET A 288 -9.89 13.14 10.75
CA MET A 288 -10.98 12.99 11.72
C MET A 288 -11.05 14.15 12.73
N TYR A 289 -9.91 14.73 13.08
CA TYR A 289 -9.77 15.72 14.15
C TYR A 289 -9.19 17.05 13.67
N HIS A 290 -9.28 17.38 12.37
CA HIS A 290 -8.74 18.64 11.84
C HIS A 290 -9.28 19.91 12.53
N ASN A 291 -10.52 19.87 13.04
CA ASN A 291 -11.20 21.00 13.70
C ASN A 291 -11.47 20.78 15.20
N ARG A 292 -10.84 19.78 15.84
CA ARG A 292 -11.10 19.44 17.24
C ARG A 292 -9.89 18.78 17.89
N ASP A 293 -9.81 18.85 19.21
CA ASP A 293 -8.73 18.20 19.93
C ASP A 293 -8.80 16.67 19.78
N PHE A 294 -7.62 16.05 19.69
CA PHE A 294 -7.51 14.60 19.66
C PHE A 294 -7.88 14.03 21.05
N PRO A 295 -8.90 13.17 21.16
CA PRO A 295 -9.42 12.69 22.45
C PRO A 295 -8.49 11.69 23.16
N GLY A 296 -7.46 11.22 22.46
CA GLY A 296 -6.55 10.18 22.92
C GLY A 296 -6.86 8.82 22.29
N PHE A 297 -5.92 7.89 22.43
CA PHE A 297 -6.11 6.50 21.97
C PHE A 297 -5.83 5.47 23.07
N VAL A 298 -6.39 4.27 22.87
CA VAL A 298 -6.03 3.07 23.60
C VAL A 298 -5.74 1.92 22.62
N ASP A 299 -4.61 1.25 22.76
CA ASP A 299 -4.28 0.03 22.00
C ASP A 299 -4.55 -1.22 22.85
N ILE A 300 -5.59 -1.97 22.46
CA ILE A 300 -6.01 -3.18 23.18
C ILE A 300 -5.28 -4.40 22.60
N GLY A 301 -4.56 -5.13 23.45
CA GLY A 301 -3.65 -6.18 22.99
C GLY A 301 -2.42 -5.60 22.30
N CYS A 302 -1.79 -4.59 22.91
CA CYS A 302 -0.71 -3.81 22.29
C CYS A 302 0.61 -4.58 22.07
N GLY A 303 0.70 -5.84 22.52
CA GLY A 303 1.83 -6.71 22.28
C GLY A 303 3.15 -6.12 22.79
N ASN A 304 4.09 -5.89 21.88
CA ASN A 304 5.40 -5.32 22.20
C ASN A 304 5.34 -3.82 22.59
N GLY A 305 4.21 -3.14 22.38
CA GLY A 305 4.03 -1.74 22.72
C GLY A 305 4.74 -0.73 21.82
N LEU A 306 5.36 -1.17 20.71
CA LEU A 306 6.07 -0.29 19.79
C LEU A 306 5.13 0.73 19.12
N LEU A 307 3.95 0.31 18.66
CA LEU A 307 2.98 1.21 18.04
C LEU A 307 2.58 2.34 18.99
N VAL A 308 2.24 2.01 20.25
CA VAL A 308 1.94 3.00 21.31
C VAL A 308 3.11 3.97 21.48
N HIS A 309 4.33 3.45 21.55
CA HIS A 309 5.53 4.27 21.70
C HIS A 309 5.74 5.24 20.54
N ILE A 310 5.61 4.78 19.29
CA ILE A 310 5.76 5.63 18.10
C ILE A 310 4.70 6.75 18.10
N LEU A 311 3.44 6.41 18.30
CA LEU A 311 2.34 7.40 18.30
C LEU A 311 2.53 8.47 19.38
N ARG A 312 2.99 8.07 20.58
CA ARG A 312 3.34 9.00 21.64
C ARG A 312 4.53 9.90 21.30
N MET A 313 5.56 9.35 20.67
CA MET A 313 6.72 10.13 20.19
C MET A 313 6.34 11.12 19.08
N GLU A 314 5.25 10.86 18.36
CA GLU A 314 4.64 11.77 17.38
C GLU A 314 3.62 12.75 18.01
N GLY A 315 3.48 12.76 19.35
CA GLY A 315 2.69 13.74 20.09
C GLY A 315 1.24 13.34 20.39
N TYR A 316 0.83 12.10 20.07
CA TYR A 316 -0.52 11.64 20.35
C TYR A 316 -0.64 11.09 21.77
N ALA A 317 -1.59 11.63 22.54
CA ALA A 317 -1.89 11.14 23.88
C ALA A 317 -2.54 9.76 23.82
N GLY A 318 -2.01 8.79 24.56
CA GLY A 318 -2.60 7.46 24.58
C GLY A 318 -1.75 6.45 25.32
N TRP A 319 -2.30 5.25 25.43
CA TRP A 319 -1.69 4.14 26.13
C TRP A 319 -2.12 2.81 25.49
N GLY A 320 -1.55 1.72 25.95
CA GLY A 320 -1.99 0.39 25.55
C GLY A 320 -1.82 -0.60 26.69
N PHE A 321 -2.56 -1.69 26.58
CA PHE A 321 -2.42 -2.79 27.51
C PHE A 321 -2.44 -4.13 26.78
N ASP A 322 -1.78 -5.10 27.39
CA ASP A 322 -1.71 -6.46 26.91
C ASP A 322 -1.82 -7.42 28.11
N ALA A 323 -2.28 -8.64 27.85
CA ALA A 323 -2.33 -9.70 28.85
C ALA A 323 -0.94 -10.00 29.45
N ARG A 324 0.14 -9.73 28.69
CA ARG A 324 1.52 -10.01 29.10
C ARG A 324 2.44 -8.84 28.79
N GLU A 325 3.25 -8.50 29.77
CA GLU A 325 4.39 -7.58 29.57
C GLU A 325 5.44 -8.22 28.64
N ARG A 326 5.98 -7.44 27.71
CA ARG A 326 7.02 -7.84 26.76
C ARG A 326 8.36 -7.20 27.10
N LYS A 327 9.46 -7.79 26.62
CA LYS A 327 10.83 -7.33 26.95
C LYS A 327 11.06 -5.88 26.51
N SER A 328 10.52 -5.53 25.35
CA SER A 328 10.51 -4.20 24.75
C SER A 328 9.88 -3.11 25.62
N TRP A 329 8.98 -3.43 26.55
CA TRP A 329 8.31 -2.44 27.38
C TRP A 329 9.28 -1.67 28.28
N SER A 330 10.39 -2.29 28.67
CA SER A 330 11.48 -1.63 29.39
C SER A 330 12.03 -0.38 28.68
N HIS A 331 11.90 -0.31 27.34
CA HIS A 331 12.37 0.82 26.53
C HIS A 331 11.24 1.73 26.06
N TYR A 332 10.03 1.18 25.94
CA TYR A 332 8.90 1.87 25.30
C TYR A 332 7.91 2.46 26.29
N ASN A 333 7.87 1.95 27.52
CA ASN A 333 6.96 2.43 28.55
C ASN A 333 7.42 3.79 29.09
N SER A 334 6.49 4.73 29.20
CA SER A 334 6.78 6.05 29.75
C SER A 334 5.58 6.60 30.53
N PRO A 335 5.77 7.53 31.48
CA PRO A 335 4.67 8.09 32.27
C PRO A 335 3.55 8.66 31.40
N PHE A 336 2.31 8.41 31.78
CA PHE A 336 1.10 8.94 31.13
C PHE A 336 -0.06 8.91 32.12
N THR A 337 -0.54 10.08 32.55
CA THR A 337 -1.61 10.19 33.56
C THR A 337 -2.99 9.80 33.04
N GLY A 338 -3.17 9.69 31.72
CA GLY A 338 -4.43 9.27 31.11
C GLY A 338 -4.67 7.76 31.11
N SER A 339 -3.88 6.98 31.85
CA SER A 339 -4.02 5.54 31.98
C SER A 339 -4.14 5.11 33.45
N PRO A 340 -4.71 3.92 33.74
CA PRO A 340 -5.00 3.51 35.12
C PRO A 340 -3.78 3.48 36.06
N SER A 341 -2.63 2.97 35.60
CA SER A 341 -1.40 2.91 36.39
C SER A 341 -0.50 4.15 36.27
N GLY A 342 -0.87 5.16 35.48
CA GLY A 342 -0.01 6.33 35.22
C GLY A 342 1.15 6.06 34.24
N ASN A 343 1.15 4.92 33.54
CA ASN A 343 2.16 4.53 32.54
C ASN A 343 1.52 4.22 31.18
N SER A 344 2.22 4.40 30.06
CA SER A 344 1.64 4.16 28.73
C SER A 344 1.50 2.69 28.33
N LEU A 345 2.22 1.78 28.97
CA LEU A 345 2.10 0.34 28.73
C LEU A 345 1.80 -0.37 30.06
N GLN A 346 0.77 -1.22 30.06
CA GLN A 346 0.26 -1.86 31.27
C GLN A 346 -0.15 -3.29 31.03
N ARG A 347 0.22 -4.17 31.97
CA ARG A 347 -0.27 -5.56 31.96
C ARG A 347 -1.68 -5.57 32.52
N LEU A 348 -2.68 -5.72 31.67
CA LEU A 348 -4.09 -5.84 32.05
C LEU A 348 -4.77 -6.89 31.19
N LEU A 349 -5.69 -7.64 31.80
CA LEU A 349 -6.60 -8.50 31.05
C LEU A 349 -7.90 -7.76 30.74
N LEU A 350 -8.40 -7.91 29.53
CA LEU A 350 -9.70 -7.37 29.17
C LEU A 350 -10.79 -8.31 29.72
N LEU A 351 -11.65 -7.79 30.60
CA LEU A 351 -12.86 -8.46 31.05
C LEU A 351 -14.04 -7.52 30.86
N PRO A 352 -14.68 -7.50 29.68
CA PRO A 352 -15.75 -6.58 29.35
C PRO A 352 -16.85 -6.56 30.43
N SER A 353 -17.32 -5.37 30.81
CA SER A 353 -18.32 -5.16 31.87
C SER A 353 -19.66 -5.86 31.61
N VAL A 354 -19.95 -6.17 30.35
CA VAL A 354 -21.12 -6.94 29.89
C VAL A 354 -21.02 -8.43 30.18
N ILE A 355 -19.87 -8.93 30.63
CA ILE A 355 -19.67 -10.34 30.99
C ILE A 355 -20.08 -10.53 32.46
N PRO A 356 -21.01 -11.46 32.75
CA PRO A 356 -21.38 -11.78 34.12
C PRO A 356 -20.16 -12.26 34.91
N ARG A 357 -19.92 -11.66 36.08
CA ARG A 357 -18.95 -12.19 37.05
C ARG A 357 -19.60 -13.37 37.75
N GLU A 358 -19.29 -14.58 37.33
CA GLU A 358 -19.79 -15.78 38.01
C GLU A 358 -19.15 -15.90 39.40
N ALA A 359 -19.96 -15.73 40.45
CA ALA A 359 -19.56 -16.09 41.80
C ALA A 359 -19.49 -17.62 41.89
N THR A 360 -18.33 -18.20 41.61
CA THR A 360 -18.16 -19.65 41.80
C THR A 360 -18.33 -20.01 43.27
N SER A 361 -19.09 -21.06 43.57
CA SER A 361 -19.36 -21.60 44.90
C SER A 361 -18.11 -22.00 45.72
N ASP A 362 -16.93 -21.95 45.11
CA ASP A 362 -15.65 -22.38 45.70
C ASP A 362 -14.72 -21.22 46.12
N GLY A 363 -15.15 -19.96 46.09
CA GLY A 363 -14.45 -18.81 46.71
C GLY A 363 -13.01 -18.51 46.22
N THR A 364 -12.47 -19.28 45.27
CA THR A 364 -11.03 -19.35 44.93
C THR A 364 -10.68 -18.78 43.54
N ARG A 365 -11.64 -18.15 42.84
CA ARG A 365 -11.46 -17.57 41.50
C ARG A 365 -11.83 -16.08 41.44
N VAL A 366 -11.42 -15.29 42.42
CA VAL A 366 -11.60 -13.83 42.39
C VAL A 366 -10.45 -13.21 41.59
N ILE A 367 -10.77 -12.54 40.48
CA ILE A 367 -9.80 -11.71 39.76
C ILE A 367 -9.69 -10.37 40.49
N ASN A 368 -8.47 -9.94 40.82
CA ASN A 368 -8.26 -8.62 41.40
C ASN A 368 -8.64 -7.55 40.37
N SER A 369 -9.37 -6.52 40.80
CA SER A 369 -9.79 -5.43 39.92
C SER A 369 -8.62 -4.66 39.30
N GLU A 370 -7.43 -4.71 39.93
CA GLU A 370 -6.21 -4.07 39.43
C GLU A 370 -5.57 -4.81 38.25
N ASP A 371 -5.89 -6.09 38.04
CA ASP A 371 -5.35 -6.90 36.95
C ASP A 371 -6.23 -6.86 35.68
N ILE A 372 -7.39 -6.22 35.74
CA ILE A 372 -8.37 -6.19 34.65
C ILE A 372 -8.76 -4.79 34.20
N HIS A 373 -9.11 -4.67 32.93
CA HIS A 373 -9.84 -3.55 32.37
C HIS A 373 -11.25 -3.99 31.97
N ASP A 374 -12.26 -3.20 32.28
CA ASP A 374 -13.68 -3.55 32.06
C ASP A 374 -14.18 -3.27 30.62
N GLY A 375 -13.28 -2.78 29.77
CA GLY A 375 -13.57 -2.46 28.37
C GLY A 375 -14.40 -1.19 28.15
N LEU A 376 -14.64 -0.40 29.20
CA LEU A 376 -15.25 0.92 29.08
C LEU A 376 -14.16 1.98 28.94
N PHE A 377 -14.26 2.78 27.89
CA PHE A 377 -13.33 3.87 27.63
C PHE A 377 -14.07 5.21 27.64
N PRO A 378 -13.39 6.34 27.93
CA PRO A 378 -14.00 7.66 27.78
C PRO A 378 -14.52 7.85 26.35
N GLN A 379 -15.70 8.46 26.23
CA GLN A 379 -16.34 8.68 24.94
C GLN A 379 -15.39 9.37 23.95
N GLY A 380 -15.37 8.87 22.71
CA GLY A 380 -14.52 9.41 21.65
C GLY A 380 -13.07 8.93 21.66
N THR A 381 -12.59 8.22 22.70
CA THR A 381 -11.25 7.59 22.70
C THR A 381 -11.10 6.72 21.46
N PHE A 382 -10.00 6.86 20.72
CA PHE A 382 -9.77 6.02 19.54
C PHE A 382 -9.21 4.65 19.96
N ILE A 383 -9.95 3.57 19.68
CA ILE A 383 -9.53 2.21 20.01
C ILE A 383 -8.70 1.63 18.85
N ILE A 384 -7.49 1.19 19.15
CA ILE A 384 -6.64 0.45 18.23
C ILE A 384 -6.67 -1.02 18.64
N SER A 385 -6.87 -1.89 17.66
CA SER A 385 -6.73 -3.34 17.82
C SER A 385 -5.81 -3.86 16.72
N ASN A 386 -4.52 -3.65 16.89
CA ASN A 386 -3.49 -4.10 15.95
C ASN A 386 -3.17 -5.57 16.21
N HIS A 387 -3.66 -6.47 15.35
CA HIS A 387 -3.36 -7.90 15.46
C HIS A 387 -3.67 -8.50 16.85
N ALA A 388 -4.75 -8.04 17.49
CA ALA A 388 -5.05 -8.32 18.89
C ALA A 388 -5.67 -9.71 19.18
N ASP A 389 -5.39 -10.71 18.35
CA ASP A 389 -5.79 -12.12 18.51
C ASP A 389 -7.24 -12.36 19.00
N GLU A 390 -7.41 -12.71 20.28
CA GLU A 390 -8.69 -13.05 20.92
C GLU A 390 -9.60 -11.82 21.09
N LEU A 391 -9.05 -10.61 21.02
CA LEU A 391 -9.77 -9.35 21.21
C LEU A 391 -10.36 -8.80 19.92
N THR A 392 -9.95 -9.28 18.74
CA THR A 392 -10.46 -8.79 17.45
C THR A 392 -12.00 -8.79 17.36
N PRO A 393 -12.75 -9.87 17.70
CA PRO A 393 -14.21 -9.81 17.64
C PRO A 393 -14.84 -8.94 18.74
N TRP A 394 -14.10 -8.62 19.81
CA TRP A 394 -14.56 -7.74 20.88
C TRP A 394 -14.43 -6.25 20.53
N THR A 395 -13.45 -5.85 19.72
CA THR A 395 -13.19 -4.46 19.36
C THR A 395 -14.44 -3.66 18.97
N PRO A 396 -15.29 -4.10 18.01
CA PRO A 396 -16.43 -3.30 17.57
C PRO A 396 -17.53 -3.20 18.64
N ILE A 397 -17.64 -4.21 19.52
CA ILE A 397 -18.59 -4.27 20.62
C ILE A 397 -18.17 -3.27 21.71
N LEU A 398 -16.90 -3.31 22.12
CA LEU A 398 -16.33 -2.38 23.10
C LEU A 398 -16.38 -0.94 22.61
N ALA A 399 -16.09 -0.73 21.33
CA ALA A 399 -16.24 0.54 20.65
C ALA A 399 -17.69 1.06 20.72
N ALA A 400 -18.68 0.22 20.44
CA ALA A 400 -20.08 0.62 20.48
C ALA A 400 -20.55 0.97 21.89
N ILE A 401 -20.20 0.14 22.88
CA ILE A 401 -20.54 0.39 24.29
C ILE A 401 -19.90 1.70 24.80
N SER A 402 -18.64 1.94 24.43
CA SER A 402 -17.89 3.13 24.86
C SER A 402 -18.14 4.37 23.98
N GLN A 403 -18.88 4.23 22.87
CA GLN A 403 -19.05 5.27 21.85
C GLN A 403 -17.71 5.81 21.34
N CYS A 404 -16.83 4.89 20.98
CA CYS A 404 -15.45 5.14 20.61
C CYS A 404 -15.21 4.75 19.14
N PRO A 405 -14.59 5.61 18.31
CA PRO A 405 -14.14 5.18 17.00
C PRO A 405 -13.02 4.14 17.14
N PHE A 406 -12.84 3.28 16.14
CA PHE A 406 -11.82 2.24 16.21
C PHE A 406 -11.17 1.93 14.86
N ILE A 407 -10.00 1.32 14.94
CA ILE A 407 -9.46 0.44 13.89
C ILE A 407 -9.20 -0.95 14.47
N MET A 408 -9.51 -1.99 13.70
CA MET A 408 -9.02 -3.35 13.97
C MET A 408 -8.28 -3.92 12.76
N ILE A 409 -7.23 -4.70 13.01
CA ILE A 409 -6.44 -5.39 11.98
C ILE A 409 -6.44 -6.90 12.28
N PRO A 410 -7.44 -7.65 11.77
CA PRO A 410 -7.61 -9.06 12.11
C PRO A 410 -6.42 -9.93 11.69
N CYS A 411 -5.95 -10.82 12.57
CA CYS A 411 -4.84 -11.75 12.29
C CYS A 411 -5.23 -13.23 12.52
N CYS A 412 -5.80 -13.51 13.69
CA CYS A 412 -6.12 -14.84 14.17
C CYS A 412 -7.63 -14.97 14.40
N SER A 413 -8.18 -16.16 14.13
CA SER A 413 -9.62 -16.38 14.18
C SER A 413 -10.02 -16.99 15.52
N HIS A 414 -10.60 -16.16 16.38
CA HIS A 414 -11.18 -16.55 17.67
C HIS A 414 -12.64 -16.10 17.75
N ASN A 415 -13.45 -16.78 18.56
CA ASN A 415 -14.82 -16.36 18.86
C ASN A 415 -14.85 -15.42 20.09
N LEU A 416 -16.04 -15.00 20.52
CA LEU A 416 -16.22 -14.15 21.69
C LEU A 416 -15.85 -14.82 23.03
N THR A 417 -15.64 -16.15 23.06
CA THR A 417 -15.13 -16.86 24.26
C THR A 417 -13.60 -16.88 24.32
N GLY A 418 -12.91 -16.44 23.26
CA GLY A 418 -11.45 -16.53 23.11
C GLY A 418 -10.97 -17.85 22.51
N ASP A 419 -11.88 -18.77 22.18
CA ASP A 419 -11.52 -20.05 21.59
C ASP A 419 -11.26 -19.92 20.09
N ARG A 420 -10.37 -20.77 19.56
CA ARG A 420 -10.13 -20.84 18.11
C ARG A 420 -11.42 -21.14 17.38
N TRP A 421 -11.71 -20.31 16.39
CA TRP A 421 -12.96 -20.34 15.66
C TRP A 421 -12.72 -20.41 14.16
N ARG A 422 -13.61 -21.09 13.44
CA ARG A 422 -13.61 -21.06 11.97
C ARG A 422 -14.79 -20.22 11.52
N ALA A 423 -14.51 -18.97 11.18
CA ALA A 423 -15.50 -18.06 10.62
C ALA A 423 -16.18 -18.63 9.37
N PRO A 424 -17.48 -18.38 9.16
CA PRO A 424 -18.21 -18.84 7.99
C PRO A 424 -17.62 -18.25 6.69
N PRO A 425 -17.88 -18.86 5.52
CA PRO A 425 -17.50 -18.28 4.23
C PRO A 425 -18.02 -16.85 4.07
N PRO A 426 -17.30 -15.95 3.36
CA PRO A 426 -17.73 -14.58 3.19
C PRO A 426 -19.12 -14.48 2.54
N ARG A 427 -19.91 -13.48 2.95
CA ARG A 427 -21.22 -13.16 2.36
C ARG A 427 -21.13 -12.90 0.86
N ASP A 428 -20.09 -12.18 0.44
CA ASP A 428 -19.79 -11.92 -0.97
C ASP A 428 -19.11 -13.13 -1.62
N LYS A 429 -19.86 -13.80 -2.52
CA LYS A 429 -19.42 -15.02 -3.21
C LYS A 429 -18.28 -14.78 -4.22
N THR A 430 -17.97 -13.52 -4.55
CA THR A 430 -16.84 -13.17 -5.42
C THR A 430 -15.51 -13.15 -4.65
N LYS A 431 -15.55 -12.98 -3.32
CA LYS A 431 -14.36 -12.99 -2.47
C LYS A 431 -13.78 -14.39 -2.32
N SER A 432 -12.47 -14.46 -2.00
CA SER A 432 -11.80 -15.74 -1.74
C SER A 432 -12.45 -16.45 -0.55
N LYS A 433 -12.60 -17.77 -0.62
CA LYS A 433 -13.05 -18.60 0.53
C LYS A 433 -11.89 -18.92 1.50
N SER A 434 -10.93 -18.01 1.63
CA SER A 434 -9.80 -18.19 2.54
C SER A 434 -10.24 -17.97 3.98
N MET A 435 -9.56 -18.63 4.94
CA MET A 435 -9.84 -18.44 6.37
C MET A 435 -9.72 -16.97 6.80
N PHE A 436 -8.80 -16.23 6.19
CA PHE A 436 -8.63 -14.81 6.49
C PHE A 436 -9.80 -13.97 5.97
N ALA A 437 -10.21 -14.16 4.71
CA ALA A 437 -11.35 -13.44 4.15
C ALA A 437 -12.65 -13.75 4.92
N SER A 438 -12.83 -15.00 5.35
CA SER A 438 -13.92 -15.40 6.25
C SER A 438 -13.88 -14.65 7.58
N LEU A 439 -12.71 -14.57 8.22
CA LEU A 439 -12.54 -13.83 9.48
C LEU A 439 -12.90 -12.36 9.30
N VAL A 440 -12.35 -11.70 8.28
CA VAL A 440 -12.60 -10.28 7.98
C VAL A 440 -14.09 -10.02 7.79
N ASP A 441 -14.78 -10.81 6.96
CA ASP A 441 -16.21 -10.63 6.72
C ASP A 441 -17.05 -10.92 7.98
N TRP A 442 -16.64 -11.88 8.81
CA TRP A 442 -17.33 -12.19 10.05
C TRP A 442 -17.22 -11.06 11.09
N VAL A 443 -16.03 -10.50 11.32
CA VAL A 443 -15.88 -9.37 12.26
C VAL A 443 -16.46 -8.06 11.70
N THR A 444 -16.51 -7.91 10.38
CA THR A 444 -17.26 -6.82 9.72
C THR A 444 -18.75 -6.92 10.04
N GLN A 445 -19.34 -8.12 9.99
CA GLN A 445 -20.74 -8.34 10.38
C GLN A 445 -21.01 -8.00 11.85
N ILE A 446 -20.10 -8.36 12.75
CA ILE A 446 -20.21 -7.97 14.17
C ILE A 446 -20.24 -6.44 14.27
N ALA A 447 -19.36 -5.74 13.55
CA ALA A 447 -19.32 -4.28 13.57
C ALA A 447 -20.57 -3.62 12.98
N GLU A 448 -21.07 -4.11 11.84
CA GLU A 448 -22.34 -3.66 11.26
C GLU A 448 -23.52 -3.87 12.23
N ASP A 449 -23.59 -5.03 12.88
CA ASP A 449 -24.60 -5.30 13.91
C ASP A 449 -24.40 -4.44 15.16
N CYS A 450 -23.19 -3.99 15.46
CA CYS A 450 -22.94 -2.98 16.50
C CYS A 450 -23.35 -1.57 16.07
N GLY A 451 -23.83 -1.38 14.83
CA GLY A 451 -24.30 -0.11 14.29
C GLY A 451 -23.25 0.69 13.53
N TRP A 452 -22.04 0.15 13.29
CA TRP A 452 -20.98 0.86 12.59
C TRP A 452 -21.16 0.88 11.08
N ASN A 453 -20.85 2.02 10.45
CA ASN A 453 -20.51 2.08 9.03
C ASN A 453 -19.04 1.68 8.90
N VAL A 454 -18.78 0.47 8.39
CA VAL A 454 -17.43 -0.10 8.38
C VAL A 454 -16.71 0.26 7.08
N GLU A 455 -15.63 1.02 7.21
CA GLU A 455 -14.70 1.30 6.13
C GLU A 455 -13.57 0.27 6.12
N THR A 456 -13.07 -0.10 4.95
CA THR A 456 -12.01 -1.12 4.80
C THR A 456 -10.82 -0.53 4.05
N GLU A 457 -9.63 -0.59 4.65
CA GLU A 457 -8.36 -0.23 4.01
C GLU A 457 -7.46 -1.46 3.89
N MET A 458 -6.84 -1.65 2.73
CA MET A 458 -5.77 -2.63 2.56
C MET A 458 -4.45 -1.95 2.90
N LEU A 459 -4.01 -2.06 4.16
CA LEU A 459 -2.84 -1.35 4.67
C LEU A 459 -1.57 -1.71 3.90
N ARG A 460 -0.72 -0.70 3.67
CA ARG A 460 0.58 -0.84 3.00
C ARG A 460 1.69 -1.27 3.98
N ILE A 461 1.47 -2.39 4.64
CA ILE A 461 2.39 -2.99 5.63
C ILE A 461 2.96 -4.32 5.11
N PRO A 462 4.14 -4.77 5.58
CA PRO A 462 4.76 -6.04 5.19
C PRO A 462 4.09 -7.27 5.84
N SER A 463 2.76 -7.33 5.79
CA SER A 463 1.93 -8.40 6.36
C SER A 463 0.96 -8.95 5.33
N THR A 464 0.70 -10.27 5.38
CA THR A 464 -0.39 -10.90 4.63
C THR A 464 -1.75 -10.68 5.28
N ARG A 465 -1.78 -10.15 6.51
CA ARG A 465 -2.97 -9.83 7.31
C ARG A 465 -3.21 -8.33 7.34
N ASN A 466 -3.20 -7.68 6.19
CA ASN A 466 -3.15 -6.23 6.09
C ASN A 466 -4.51 -5.56 5.89
N THR A 467 -5.62 -6.20 6.25
CA THR A 467 -6.94 -5.57 6.16
C THR A 467 -7.23 -4.80 7.44
N GLY A 468 -7.28 -3.47 7.37
CA GLY A 468 -7.75 -2.60 8.44
C GLY A 468 -9.23 -2.32 8.28
N LEU A 469 -10.01 -2.52 9.34
CA LEU A 469 -11.43 -2.17 9.40
C LEU A 469 -11.58 -0.97 10.34
N VAL A 470 -12.15 0.11 9.84
CA VAL A 470 -12.34 1.37 10.58
C VAL A 470 -13.83 1.58 10.83
N GLY A 471 -14.18 1.83 12.10
CA GLY A 471 -15.51 2.31 12.48
C GLY A 471 -15.38 3.70 13.09
N ARG A 472 -15.80 4.73 12.35
CA ARG A 472 -15.80 6.13 12.81
C ARG A 472 -17.15 6.83 12.68
N GLU A 473 -18.11 6.19 12.01
CA GLU A 473 -19.47 6.67 11.82
C GLU A 473 -20.48 5.58 12.19
N ASN A 474 -21.61 5.98 12.77
CA ASN A 474 -22.70 5.08 13.11
C ASN A 474 -23.83 5.17 12.07
N THR A 475 -24.42 4.02 11.74
CA THR A 475 -25.60 3.89 10.86
C THR A 475 -26.92 4.03 11.62
N ARG A 476 -26.88 3.95 12.96
CA ARG A 476 -28.03 4.06 13.86
C ARG A 476 -27.63 4.66 15.20
N LYS A 477 -28.63 5.02 16.01
CA LYS A 477 -28.37 5.57 17.34
C LYS A 477 -27.86 4.49 18.29
N VAL A 478 -27.04 4.88 19.27
CA VAL A 478 -26.38 3.96 20.21
C VAL A 478 -27.43 3.20 21.03
N GLU A 479 -28.53 3.84 21.39
CA GLU A 479 -29.62 3.26 22.19
C GLU A 479 -30.39 2.15 21.45
N GLU A 480 -30.26 2.08 20.12
CA GLU A 480 -30.92 1.09 19.27
C GLU A 480 -30.07 -0.20 19.10
N VAL A 481 -28.84 -0.22 19.63
CA VAL A 481 -27.92 -1.35 19.51
C VAL A 481 -28.15 -2.34 20.65
N ASP A 482 -28.79 -3.47 20.35
CA ASP A 482 -28.98 -4.57 21.31
C ASP A 482 -27.68 -5.39 21.49
N ILE A 483 -26.80 -4.91 22.36
CA ILE A 483 -25.53 -5.57 22.69
C ILE A 483 -25.76 -7.01 23.16
N HIS A 484 -26.79 -7.28 23.98
CA HIS A 484 -27.05 -8.63 24.47
C HIS A 484 -27.46 -9.58 23.34
N GLY A 485 -28.37 -9.13 22.46
CA GLY A 485 -28.77 -9.87 21.27
C GLY A 485 -27.59 -10.16 20.32
N ILE A 486 -26.67 -9.21 20.16
CA ILE A 486 -25.44 -9.39 19.37
C ILE A 486 -24.56 -10.48 19.99
N LEU A 487 -24.29 -10.42 21.30
CA LEU A 487 -23.48 -11.44 21.98
C LEU A 487 -24.08 -12.84 21.79
N GLN A 488 -25.41 -12.99 21.91
CA GLN A 488 -26.09 -14.27 21.68
C GLN A 488 -26.00 -14.72 20.22
N LYS A 489 -26.21 -13.80 19.25
CA LYS A 489 -26.11 -14.08 17.81
C LYS A 489 -24.74 -14.67 17.43
N TYR A 490 -23.67 -14.23 18.09
CA TYR A 490 -22.30 -14.63 17.79
C TYR A 490 -21.74 -15.73 18.69
N GLY A 491 -22.61 -16.53 19.32
CA GLY A 491 -22.24 -17.74 20.05
C GLY A 491 -22.12 -17.58 21.57
N GLY A 492 -22.44 -16.39 22.09
CA GLY A 492 -22.40 -16.08 23.51
C GLY A 492 -20.99 -15.87 24.07
N VAL A 493 -20.94 -15.61 25.37
CA VAL A 493 -19.71 -15.28 26.12
C VAL A 493 -19.43 -16.27 27.24
N GLN A 494 -20.17 -17.39 27.27
CA GLN A 494 -20.07 -18.39 28.33
C GLN A 494 -18.65 -18.97 28.36
N GLY A 495 -18.02 -18.95 29.53
CA GLY A 495 -16.65 -19.42 29.73
C GLY A 495 -15.56 -18.39 29.45
N TYR A 496 -15.88 -17.18 28.94
CA TYR A 496 -14.88 -16.12 28.76
C TYR A 496 -14.24 -15.72 30.10
N TYR A 497 -15.04 -15.56 31.17
CA TYR A 497 -14.54 -15.27 32.52
C TYR A 497 -13.49 -16.32 32.96
N ASP A 498 -13.81 -17.61 32.79
CA ASP A 498 -12.88 -18.69 33.11
C ASP A 498 -11.61 -18.66 32.25
N ASN A 499 -11.71 -18.26 30.99
CA ASN A 499 -10.54 -18.10 30.12
C ASN A 499 -9.64 -16.94 30.57
N VAL A 500 -10.22 -15.81 30.99
CA VAL A 500 -9.47 -14.70 31.62
C VAL A 500 -8.79 -15.17 32.92
N VAL A 501 -9.48 -15.90 33.79
CA VAL A 501 -8.90 -16.47 35.02
C VAL A 501 -7.71 -17.39 34.71
N LYS A 502 -7.81 -18.21 33.66
CA LYS A 502 -6.71 -19.11 33.25
C LYS A 502 -5.48 -18.32 32.79
N LEU A 503 -5.67 -17.19 32.11
CA LEU A 503 -4.56 -16.35 31.64
C LEU A 503 -3.74 -15.77 32.81
N LEU A 504 -4.40 -15.35 33.91
CA LEU A 504 -3.72 -14.89 35.13
C LEU A 504 -2.81 -15.95 35.75
N LYS A 505 -3.27 -17.21 35.75
CA LYS A 505 -2.56 -18.33 36.37
C LYS A 505 -1.46 -18.90 35.48
N SER A 506 -1.47 -18.60 34.19
CA SER A 506 -0.49 -19.11 33.25
C SER A 506 0.82 -18.33 33.36
N SER A 507 1.91 -19.01 33.75
CA SER A 507 3.25 -18.44 33.60
C SER A 507 3.50 -18.05 32.13
N PRO A 508 4.27 -16.99 31.85
CA PRO A 508 4.57 -16.59 30.49
C PRO A 508 5.14 -17.78 29.71
N ARG A 509 4.44 -18.24 28.66
CA ARG A 509 5.06 -19.15 27.70
C ARG A 509 6.13 -18.34 26.98
N GLY A 510 7.38 -18.78 27.04
CA GLY A 510 8.49 -18.13 26.35
C GLY A 510 8.16 -17.97 24.88
N HIS A 511 8.14 -16.72 24.42
CA HIS A 511 8.07 -16.34 23.01
C HIS A 511 9.43 -15.74 22.62
#